data_AF-A0A820XX06-F1
#
_entry.id   AF-A0A820XX06-F1
#
_cell.length_a   1.000
_cell.length_b   1.000
_cell.length_c   1.000
_cell.angle_alpha   90.00
_cell.angle_beta   90.00
_cell.angle_gamma   90.00
#
_symmetry.space_group_name_H-M   'P 1'
#
loop_
_entity.id
_entity.type
_entity.pdbx_description
1 polymer ?
#
loop_
_entity_poly.entity_id
_entity_poly.type
_entity_poly.pdbx_seq_one_letter_code
_entity_poly.pdbx_strand_id
1 'polypeptide(L)'
;MKEDSSRFLPKIPAQPIGYGEAQIILQYLQGREVAVEWRGTLSNLTYHYGGELRGASDSWTLGSVDPTSGTATLLEITRVLGQMYKNGFRPRRSLMFCSWGAEEYGLLGSVEYIQEYVKVLGARIVSYLNVDLAVQGNYTVDVKTSPILFDIIVQAAKMIPSAYDPAGQTVYDKWMNVNRNNMTNEPNMRYGLGSSSDYYGFDQLVGSSNMDIRYTYDVAYHGKLSSYPLYHTSYEVFSMMKNLMDPDFMAHRTIGQLWGVLTLLLSETPVLPLNVTRYTTALMQAMNTLKPKDPTVLDPLRSAINDFGNVAQDFVGRSKSLDSENPYEIRAYNDQLLQLERAFLNPLGQGDDYTDLKHIVYAPAKINQYAADGFPAISDAIVSGDSTEIANQVAIATYFVRGALSTLKEFNNFFS
;
A
#
# COMPACT_ATOMS: atom_id res chain seq x y z
N MET A 1 7.65 29.05 -11.70
CA MET A 1 6.38 29.71 -11.32
C MET A 1 6.06 29.27 -9.90
N LYS A 2 5.60 30.16 -9.02
CA LYS A 2 4.95 29.71 -7.79
C LYS A 2 3.53 29.33 -8.19
N GLU A 3 3.19 28.05 -8.11
CA GLU A 3 1.77 27.66 -8.17
C GLU A 3 1.05 28.23 -6.96
N ASP A 4 -0.22 28.59 -7.16
CA ASP A 4 -1.08 29.05 -6.08
C ASP A 4 -1.50 27.85 -5.22
N SER A 5 -0.84 27.69 -4.07
CA SER A 5 -1.10 26.61 -3.13
C SER A 5 -2.52 26.66 -2.53
N SER A 6 -3.25 27.78 -2.68
CA SER A 6 -4.65 27.85 -2.27
C SER A 6 -5.58 26.96 -3.09
N ARG A 7 -5.15 26.44 -4.26
CA ARG A 7 -5.97 25.52 -5.07
C ARG A 7 -6.30 24.22 -4.36
N PHE A 8 -5.42 23.76 -3.47
CA PHE A 8 -5.53 22.49 -2.75
C PHE A 8 -6.15 22.60 -1.35
N LEU A 9 -6.30 23.83 -0.81
CA LEU A 9 -6.89 24.03 0.50
C LEU A 9 -8.43 23.93 0.44
N PRO A 10 -9.09 23.35 1.46
CA PRO A 10 -10.55 23.38 1.57
C PRO A 10 -11.09 24.81 1.53
N LYS A 11 -11.97 25.09 0.55
CA LYS A 11 -12.55 26.44 0.34
C LYS A 11 -13.77 26.73 1.24
N ILE A 12 -14.14 25.78 2.09
CA ILE A 12 -15.19 25.87 3.09
C ILE A 12 -14.63 25.41 4.44
N PRO A 13 -15.07 25.99 5.57
CA PRO A 13 -14.71 25.49 6.89
C PRO A 13 -15.16 24.02 7.06
N ALA A 14 -14.26 23.16 7.50
CA ALA A 14 -14.51 21.75 7.79
C ALA A 14 -14.24 21.47 9.27
N GLN A 15 -15.05 20.62 9.90
CA GLN A 15 -15.01 20.45 11.35
C GLN A 15 -15.46 19.05 11.79
N PRO A 16 -14.58 18.19 12.35
CA PRO A 16 -15.01 16.97 13.04
C PRO A 16 -15.75 17.29 14.34
N ILE A 17 -16.72 16.44 14.69
CA ILE A 17 -17.49 16.47 15.94
C ILE A 17 -17.65 15.06 16.52
N GLY A 18 -17.85 14.96 17.83
CA GLY A 18 -18.17 13.68 18.48
C GLY A 18 -19.56 13.16 18.11
N TYR A 19 -19.79 11.86 18.30
CA TYR A 19 -21.08 11.25 17.98
C TYR A 19 -22.23 11.73 18.90
N GLY A 20 -21.90 12.21 20.11
CA GLY A 20 -22.87 12.81 21.03
C GLY A 20 -23.39 14.15 20.51
N GLU A 21 -22.49 15.03 20.08
CA GLU A 21 -22.82 16.30 19.43
C GLU A 21 -23.55 16.06 18.10
N ALA A 22 -23.11 15.07 17.32
CA ALA A 22 -23.77 14.67 16.08
C ALA A 22 -25.22 14.21 16.33
N GLN A 23 -25.49 13.45 17.40
CA GLN A 23 -26.85 13.06 17.77
C GLN A 23 -27.74 14.27 18.10
N ILE A 24 -27.21 15.26 18.83
CA ILE A 24 -27.93 16.50 19.15
C ILE A 24 -28.22 17.33 17.89
N ILE A 25 -27.32 17.31 16.91
CA ILE A 25 -27.51 17.99 15.62
C ILE A 25 -28.56 17.25 14.77
N LEU A 26 -28.41 15.93 14.61
CA LEU A 26 -29.24 15.13 13.71
C LEU A 26 -30.69 14.98 14.20
N GLN A 27 -30.95 14.97 15.52
CA GLN A 27 -32.33 14.88 16.05
C GLN A 27 -33.21 16.10 15.72
N TYR A 28 -32.61 17.25 15.42
CA TYR A 28 -33.33 18.47 15.01
C TYR A 28 -33.33 18.67 13.48
N LEU A 29 -32.66 17.81 12.73
CA LEU A 29 -32.55 17.90 11.29
C LEU A 29 -33.89 17.46 10.67
N GLN A 30 -34.56 18.39 9.98
CA GLN A 30 -35.90 18.19 9.42
C GLN A 30 -35.81 17.67 7.96
N GLY A 31 -36.93 17.66 7.25
CA GLY A 31 -36.98 17.26 5.85
C GLY A 31 -37.26 15.77 5.65
N ARG A 32 -36.81 15.22 4.52
CA ARG A 32 -37.16 13.85 4.14
C ARG A 32 -36.28 12.85 4.89
N GLU A 33 -36.90 11.76 5.33
CA GLU A 33 -36.18 10.63 5.89
C GLU A 33 -35.20 10.07 4.84
N VAL A 34 -33.96 9.77 5.25
CA VAL A 34 -32.94 9.21 4.34
C VAL A 34 -33.25 7.74 4.03
N ALA A 35 -32.75 7.26 2.90
CA ALA A 35 -32.80 5.85 2.54
C ALA A 35 -32.05 4.99 3.58
N VAL A 36 -32.41 3.71 3.71
CA VAL A 36 -31.94 2.85 4.82
C VAL A 36 -30.43 2.72 4.85
N GLU A 37 -29.79 2.69 3.68
CA GLU A 37 -28.35 2.57 3.50
C GLU A 37 -27.55 3.83 3.88
N TRP A 38 -28.22 4.96 4.12
CA TRP A 38 -27.62 6.22 4.63
C TRP A 38 -27.69 6.34 6.17
N ARG A 39 -28.32 5.39 6.86
CA ARG A 39 -28.58 5.48 8.31
C ARG A 39 -27.40 4.94 9.13
N GLY A 40 -27.00 5.71 10.14
CA GLY A 40 -26.08 5.25 11.18
C GLY A 40 -26.78 4.43 12.27
N THR A 41 -26.04 4.15 13.36
CA THR A 41 -26.49 3.31 14.49
C THR A 41 -26.84 4.09 15.77
N LEU A 42 -26.85 5.42 15.75
CA LEU A 42 -27.32 6.25 16.88
C LEU A 42 -28.75 5.85 17.27
N SER A 43 -28.96 5.63 18.56
CA SER A 43 -30.24 5.16 19.10
C SER A 43 -31.29 6.28 19.14
N ASN A 44 -32.55 5.89 18.98
CA ASN A 44 -33.73 6.77 19.04
C ASN A 44 -33.71 7.95 18.04
N LEU A 45 -33.00 7.80 16.91
CA LEU A 45 -32.89 8.81 15.86
C LEU A 45 -33.51 8.32 14.54
N THR A 46 -34.43 9.10 13.99
CA THR A 46 -34.79 9.03 12.57
C THR A 46 -33.86 9.96 11.80
N TYR A 47 -33.18 9.46 10.77
CA TYR A 47 -32.21 10.24 9.99
C TYR A 47 -32.94 10.95 8.84
N HIS A 48 -32.78 12.26 8.74
CA HIS A 48 -33.36 13.10 7.69
C HIS A 48 -32.28 13.79 6.83
N TYR A 49 -32.68 14.38 5.70
CA TYR A 49 -31.85 15.29 4.91
C TYR A 49 -32.60 16.58 4.55
N GLY A 50 -31.90 17.72 4.72
CA GLY A 50 -32.37 19.08 4.42
C GLY A 50 -32.52 19.98 5.65
N GLY A 51 -32.13 21.24 5.54
CA GLY A 51 -32.20 22.24 6.62
C GLY A 51 -30.85 22.90 6.92
N GLU A 52 -30.88 24.15 7.39
CA GLU A 52 -29.66 24.89 7.73
C GLU A 52 -29.13 24.49 9.12
N LEU A 53 -27.82 24.20 9.18
CA LEU A 53 -27.09 23.87 10.41
C LEU A 53 -25.80 24.69 10.50
N ARG A 54 -25.39 25.03 11.73
CA ARG A 54 -24.15 25.76 12.03
C ARG A 54 -23.39 25.03 13.14
N GLY A 55 -22.08 24.82 12.96
CA GLY A 55 -21.22 24.03 13.86
C GLY A 55 -20.14 24.84 14.60
N ALA A 56 -19.37 24.16 15.45
CA ALA A 56 -18.26 24.67 16.27
C ALA A 56 -17.20 23.56 16.53
N SER A 57 -16.04 23.89 17.15
CA SER A 57 -14.73 23.30 16.82
C SER A 57 -14.08 22.20 17.72
N ASP A 58 -12.74 22.10 17.82
CA ASP A 58 -11.86 21.07 17.18
C ASP A 58 -10.77 20.35 18.02
N SER A 59 -10.13 19.30 17.43
CA SER A 59 -8.68 18.88 17.47
C SER A 59 -8.44 17.34 17.34
N TRP A 60 -7.43 16.62 17.89
CA TRP A 60 -6.97 16.60 19.31
C TRP A 60 -5.48 16.25 19.65
N THR A 61 -5.01 14.97 19.65
CA THR A 61 -4.14 14.49 20.80
C THR A 61 -2.95 13.48 20.63
N LEU A 62 -3.06 12.19 21.05
CA LEU A 62 -1.94 11.42 21.67
C LEU A 62 -1.38 10.19 20.92
N GLY A 63 -2.12 9.61 19.98
CA GLY A 63 -1.55 8.70 18.96
C GLY A 63 -0.88 7.39 19.41
N SER A 64 -1.42 6.66 20.40
CA SER A 64 -0.83 5.40 20.85
C SER A 64 -0.86 4.25 19.84
N VAL A 65 -1.80 4.28 18.88
CA VAL A 65 -1.86 3.34 17.76
C VAL A 65 -1.19 4.01 16.57
N ASP A 66 -1.69 5.19 16.19
CA ASP A 66 -1.24 6.00 15.06
C ASP A 66 -0.38 7.19 15.52
N PRO A 67 0.92 7.30 15.16
CA PRO A 67 1.82 6.31 14.55
C PRO A 67 2.77 5.67 15.60
N THR A 68 2.47 5.82 16.91
CA THR A 68 3.42 5.44 17.97
C THR A 68 3.65 3.92 18.03
N SER A 69 2.69 3.10 17.58
CA SER A 69 2.84 1.63 17.55
C SER A 69 3.90 1.18 16.52
N GLY A 70 3.89 1.75 15.32
CA GLY A 70 4.95 1.57 14.30
C GLY A 70 6.28 2.12 14.77
N THR A 71 6.28 3.33 15.36
CA THR A 71 7.48 3.98 15.91
C THR A 71 8.17 3.11 16.98
N ALA A 72 7.41 2.55 17.93
CA ALA A 72 7.96 1.63 18.94
C ALA A 72 8.58 0.37 18.30
N THR A 73 7.93 -0.16 17.26
CA THR A 73 8.40 -1.34 16.52
C THR A 73 9.69 -1.04 15.74
N LEU A 74 9.78 0.13 15.10
CA LEU A 74 10.97 0.62 14.42
C LEU A 74 12.17 0.76 15.38
N LEU A 75 11.95 1.34 16.56
CA LEU A 75 12.99 1.49 17.58
C LEU A 75 13.53 0.13 18.08
N GLU A 76 12.67 -0.88 18.20
CA GLU A 76 13.11 -2.23 18.59
C GLU A 76 13.88 -2.94 17.46
N ILE A 77 13.43 -2.85 16.21
CA ILE A 77 14.15 -3.43 15.06
C ILE A 77 15.52 -2.78 14.87
N THR A 78 15.59 -1.45 14.92
CA THR A 78 16.86 -0.72 14.85
C THR A 78 17.80 -1.08 16.00
N ARG A 79 17.28 -1.27 17.22
CA ARG A 79 18.05 -1.78 18.35
C ARG A 79 18.61 -3.18 18.09
N VAL A 80 17.79 -4.12 17.60
CA VAL A 80 18.20 -5.51 17.31
C VAL A 80 19.25 -5.56 16.19
N LEU A 81 18.98 -4.92 15.05
CA LEU A 81 19.92 -4.87 13.92
C LEU A 81 21.21 -4.10 14.30
N GLY A 82 21.11 -3.07 15.14
CA GLY A 82 22.28 -2.38 15.71
C GLY A 82 23.13 -3.25 16.63
N GLN A 83 22.53 -4.19 17.38
CA GLN A 83 23.27 -5.18 18.16
C GLN A 83 23.91 -6.25 17.26
N MET A 84 23.20 -6.74 16.24
CA MET A 84 23.79 -7.62 15.23
C MET A 84 25.01 -6.96 14.58
N TYR A 85 24.90 -5.67 14.20
CA TYR A 85 26.00 -4.90 13.62
C TYR A 85 27.19 -4.76 14.57
N LYS A 86 26.96 -4.49 15.85
CA LYS A 86 28.03 -4.49 16.87
C LYS A 86 28.72 -5.85 17.00
N ASN A 87 27.97 -6.94 16.82
CA ASN A 87 28.45 -8.31 16.85
C ASN A 87 29.03 -8.81 15.50
N GLY A 88 29.32 -7.91 14.56
CA GLY A 88 30.04 -8.22 13.32
C GLY A 88 29.17 -8.44 12.07
N PHE A 89 27.84 -8.49 12.19
CA PHE A 89 26.96 -8.54 11.02
C PHE A 89 27.14 -7.27 10.15
N ARG A 90 27.25 -7.44 8.84
CA ARG A 90 27.33 -6.34 7.87
C ARG A 90 26.38 -6.66 6.73
N PRO A 91 25.28 -5.91 6.56
CA PRO A 91 24.31 -6.27 5.55
C PRO A 91 24.88 -6.07 4.14
N ARG A 92 24.56 -6.97 3.21
CA ARG A 92 25.05 -6.90 1.82
C ARG A 92 24.53 -5.66 1.09
N ARG A 93 23.35 -5.15 1.46
CA ARG A 93 22.78 -3.89 0.97
C ARG A 93 22.59 -2.91 2.14
N SER A 94 22.74 -1.62 1.86
CA SER A 94 22.57 -0.57 2.87
C SER A 94 21.14 -0.56 3.42
N LEU A 95 21.02 -0.47 4.74
CA LEU A 95 19.75 -0.26 5.43
C LEU A 95 19.58 1.21 5.76
N MET A 96 18.39 1.76 5.50
CA MET A 96 18.00 3.11 5.90
C MET A 96 16.74 2.98 6.77
N PHE A 97 16.76 3.65 7.92
CA PHE A 97 15.63 3.71 8.84
C PHE A 97 15.13 5.14 8.89
N CYS A 98 13.82 5.32 8.66
CA CYS A 98 13.18 6.62 8.57
C CYS A 98 12.14 6.76 9.68
N SER A 99 12.07 7.95 10.28
CA SER A 99 10.97 8.38 11.13
C SER A 99 10.49 9.69 10.52
N TRP A 100 9.34 9.66 9.87
CA TRP A 100 8.82 10.80 9.13
C TRP A 100 8.11 11.79 10.06
N GLY A 101 8.08 13.06 9.67
CA GLY A 101 7.37 14.12 10.38
C GLY A 101 6.22 14.65 9.53
N ALA A 102 5.15 15.10 10.18
CA ALA A 102 3.99 15.71 9.51
C ALA A 102 3.32 14.82 8.45
N GLU A 103 3.27 13.50 8.71
CA GLU A 103 2.46 12.53 7.96
C GLU A 103 0.98 12.96 7.97
N GLU A 104 0.44 13.19 9.17
CA GLU A 104 -0.95 13.62 9.43
C GLU A 104 -1.37 14.95 8.75
N TYR A 105 -0.40 15.72 8.25
CA TYR A 105 -0.63 16.97 7.52
C TYR A 105 -0.51 16.80 5.99
N GLY A 106 -0.56 15.55 5.49
CA GLY A 106 -0.51 15.22 4.07
C GLY A 106 0.84 14.67 3.60
N LEU A 107 1.43 13.74 4.37
CA LEU A 107 2.67 13.02 4.06
C LEU A 107 3.90 13.92 3.88
N LEU A 108 3.90 15.11 4.50
CA LEU A 108 4.81 16.18 4.13
C LEU A 108 6.29 15.79 4.29
N GLY A 109 6.67 15.17 5.42
CA GLY A 109 8.07 14.83 5.68
C GLY A 109 8.64 13.78 4.74
N SER A 110 7.86 12.75 4.38
CA SER A 110 8.30 11.73 3.42
C SER A 110 8.28 12.27 2.00
N VAL A 111 7.22 12.98 1.59
CA VAL A 111 7.09 13.54 0.24
C VAL A 111 8.18 14.56 -0.06
N GLU A 112 8.48 15.51 0.83
CA GLU A 112 9.55 16.50 0.62
C GLU A 112 10.93 15.83 0.52
N TYR A 113 11.23 14.85 1.39
CA TYR A 113 12.46 14.06 1.30
C TYR A 113 12.56 13.30 -0.04
N ILE A 114 11.45 12.71 -0.48
CA ILE A 114 11.40 11.98 -1.74
C ILE A 114 11.60 12.93 -2.93
N GLN A 115 11.03 14.13 -2.91
CA GLN A 115 11.25 15.14 -3.95
C GLN A 115 12.72 15.60 -4.01
N GLU A 116 13.36 15.86 -2.86
CA GLU A 116 14.77 16.24 -2.78
C GLU A 116 15.69 15.12 -3.34
N TYR A 117 15.43 13.86 -2.96
CA TYR A 117 16.30 12.73 -3.26
C TYR A 117 15.82 11.83 -4.41
N VAL A 118 14.79 12.21 -5.18
CA VAL A 118 14.10 11.37 -6.18
C VAL A 118 15.05 10.68 -7.15
N LYS A 119 16.13 11.35 -7.58
CA LYS A 119 17.14 10.80 -8.50
C LYS A 119 18.00 9.72 -7.84
N VAL A 120 18.35 9.89 -6.57
CA VAL A 120 19.17 8.94 -5.81
C VAL A 120 18.34 7.74 -5.40
N LEU A 121 17.11 7.96 -4.94
CA LEU A 121 16.13 6.92 -4.65
C LEU A 121 15.83 6.11 -5.92
N GLY A 122 15.42 6.78 -7.00
CA GLY A 122 15.16 6.16 -8.30
C GLY A 122 16.33 5.32 -8.81
N ALA A 123 17.58 5.73 -8.60
CA ALA A 123 18.75 4.96 -9.03
C ALA A 123 19.14 3.79 -8.10
N ARG A 124 18.66 3.73 -6.83
CA ARG A 124 19.25 2.85 -5.80
C ARG A 124 18.30 2.12 -4.86
N ILE A 125 17.06 2.59 -4.67
CA ILE A 125 16.15 1.95 -3.72
C ILE A 125 15.75 0.56 -4.22
N VAL A 126 15.83 -0.42 -3.31
CA VAL A 126 15.38 -1.79 -3.57
C VAL A 126 13.88 -1.92 -3.33
N SER A 127 13.46 -1.54 -2.12
CA SER A 127 12.07 -1.58 -1.66
C SER A 127 11.90 -0.65 -0.46
N TYR A 128 10.69 -0.16 -0.22
CA TYR A 128 10.30 0.56 0.99
C TYR A 128 9.34 -0.29 1.84
N LEU A 129 9.69 -0.53 3.10
CA LEU A 129 8.90 -1.33 4.05
C LEU A 129 8.30 -0.42 5.11
N ASN A 130 6.99 -0.18 5.00
CA ASN A 130 6.20 0.66 5.90
C ASN A 130 5.57 -0.18 7.02
N VAL A 131 5.63 0.34 8.24
CA VAL A 131 4.82 -0.10 9.39
C VAL A 131 4.44 1.16 10.15
N ASP A 132 3.25 1.65 9.84
CA ASP A 132 2.67 2.83 10.45
C ASP A 132 1.88 2.42 11.72
N LEU A 133 0.75 1.78 11.51
CA LEU A 133 -0.02 1.11 12.55
C LEU A 133 0.51 -0.30 12.73
N ALA A 134 1.44 -0.55 13.66
CA ALA A 134 1.90 -1.92 13.92
C ALA A 134 0.75 -2.82 14.38
N VAL A 135 -0.15 -2.32 15.23
CA VAL A 135 -1.28 -3.09 15.77
C VAL A 135 -2.56 -2.25 15.80
N GLN A 136 -3.44 -2.51 14.85
CA GLN A 136 -4.82 -2.01 14.76
C GLN A 136 -5.85 -2.98 15.37
N GLY A 137 -5.44 -4.23 15.61
CA GLY A 137 -6.21 -5.28 16.29
C GLY A 137 -5.35 -6.54 16.44
N ASN A 138 -5.87 -7.59 17.08
CA ASN A 138 -5.09 -8.76 17.50
C ASN A 138 -5.55 -10.09 16.88
N TYR A 139 -6.29 -10.05 15.76
CA TYR A 139 -6.83 -11.23 15.10
C TYR A 139 -5.86 -11.85 14.09
N THR A 140 -5.50 -11.12 13.03
CA THR A 140 -4.62 -11.60 11.94
C THR A 140 -3.79 -10.46 11.35
N VAL A 141 -2.85 -10.77 10.46
CA VAL A 141 -2.10 -9.74 9.70
C VAL A 141 -2.90 -9.23 8.50
N ASP A 142 -2.70 -7.96 8.17
CA ASP A 142 -3.17 -7.31 6.95
C ASP A 142 -1.99 -6.64 6.24
N VAL A 143 -1.96 -6.76 4.91
CA VAL A 143 -0.85 -6.33 4.06
C VAL A 143 -1.38 -5.64 2.81
N LYS A 144 -0.91 -4.41 2.58
CA LYS A 144 -0.91 -3.79 1.25
C LYS A 144 0.49 -3.91 0.66
N THR A 145 0.64 -4.25 -0.62
CA THR A 145 1.98 -4.42 -1.20
C THR A 145 2.03 -4.32 -2.73
N SER A 146 3.19 -3.98 -3.26
CA SER A 146 3.58 -4.26 -4.64
C SER A 146 3.52 -5.76 -4.94
N PRO A 147 2.92 -6.20 -6.07
CA PRO A 147 2.80 -7.62 -6.42
C PRO A 147 4.12 -8.40 -6.36
N ILE A 148 5.23 -7.77 -6.75
CA ILE A 148 6.57 -8.37 -6.81
C ILE A 148 7.10 -8.84 -5.42
N LEU A 149 6.57 -8.30 -4.32
CA LEU A 149 6.92 -8.62 -2.94
C LEU A 149 6.06 -9.74 -2.31
N PHE A 150 5.04 -10.26 -3.01
CA PHE A 150 4.11 -11.23 -2.44
C PHE A 150 4.81 -12.48 -1.86
N ASP A 151 5.75 -13.07 -2.62
CA ASP A 151 6.38 -14.34 -2.24
C ASP A 151 7.37 -14.20 -1.06
N ILE A 152 8.09 -13.09 -0.96
CA ILE A 152 8.98 -12.82 0.19
C ILE A 152 8.16 -12.55 1.47
N ILE A 153 6.98 -11.94 1.36
CA ILE A 153 6.04 -11.75 2.49
C ILE A 153 5.46 -13.09 2.93
N VAL A 154 5.05 -13.95 1.99
CA VAL A 154 4.64 -15.34 2.30
C VAL A 154 5.79 -16.13 2.94
N GLN A 155 7.03 -15.96 2.47
CA GLN A 155 8.21 -16.62 3.03
C GLN A 155 8.46 -16.19 4.48
N ALA A 156 8.44 -14.88 4.77
CA ALA A 156 8.60 -14.35 6.12
C ALA A 156 7.47 -14.82 7.06
N ALA A 157 6.22 -14.81 6.60
CA ALA A 157 5.07 -15.27 7.38
C ALA A 157 5.12 -16.76 7.75
N LYS A 158 5.81 -17.60 6.97
CA LYS A 158 6.06 -19.02 7.29
C LYS A 158 7.17 -19.24 8.32
N MET A 159 7.98 -18.23 8.63
CA MET A 159 9.11 -18.34 9.56
C MET A 159 8.75 -17.91 11.00
N ILE A 160 7.58 -17.31 11.20
CA ILE A 160 7.25 -16.56 12.41
C ILE A 160 5.98 -17.13 13.05
N PRO A 161 5.97 -17.43 14.36
CA PRO A 161 4.75 -17.82 15.08
C PRO A 161 3.70 -16.71 15.07
N SER A 162 2.43 -17.08 14.93
CA SER A 162 1.35 -16.11 15.01
C SER A 162 1.13 -15.60 16.44
N ALA A 163 0.82 -14.31 16.58
CA ALA A 163 0.39 -13.75 17.85
C ALA A 163 -0.97 -14.32 18.27
N TYR A 164 -1.13 -14.54 19.58
CA TYR A 164 -2.39 -15.00 20.18
C TYR A 164 -3.03 -16.21 19.47
N ASP A 165 -2.21 -17.18 19.07
CA ASP A 165 -2.68 -18.45 18.53
C ASP A 165 -2.38 -19.62 19.49
N PRO A 166 -3.39 -20.23 20.13
CA PRO A 166 -3.20 -21.37 21.01
C PRO A 166 -2.79 -22.65 20.26
N ALA A 167 -2.97 -22.71 18.94
CA ALA A 167 -2.52 -23.84 18.12
C ALA A 167 -1.02 -23.77 17.76
N GLY A 168 -0.32 -22.66 18.05
CA GLY A 168 1.11 -22.48 17.81
C GLY A 168 1.49 -22.45 16.33
N GLN A 169 0.56 -22.07 15.45
CA GLN A 169 0.74 -22.00 14.01
C GLN A 169 1.65 -20.83 13.60
N THR A 170 2.15 -20.86 12.37
CA THR A 170 2.85 -19.70 11.79
C THR A 170 1.85 -18.59 11.44
N VAL A 171 2.35 -17.36 11.23
CA VAL A 171 1.54 -16.24 10.70
C VAL A 171 0.87 -16.65 9.39
N TYR A 172 1.59 -17.33 8.50
CA TYR A 172 1.06 -17.82 7.23
C TYR A 172 -0.12 -18.78 7.42
N ASP A 173 0.02 -19.77 8.31
CA ASP A 173 -1.00 -20.79 8.55
C ASP A 173 -2.29 -20.17 9.11
N LYS A 174 -2.18 -19.31 10.14
CA LYS A 174 -3.34 -18.59 10.69
C LYS A 174 -3.99 -17.69 9.64
N TRP A 175 -3.18 -16.95 8.86
CA TRP A 175 -3.67 -16.09 7.78
C TRP A 175 -4.44 -16.89 6.72
N MET A 176 -3.93 -18.05 6.31
CA MET A 176 -4.63 -18.97 5.39
C MET A 176 -5.94 -19.54 5.96
N ASN A 177 -6.07 -19.64 7.27
CA ASN A 177 -7.30 -20.10 7.92
C ASN A 177 -8.37 -18.99 8.01
N VAL A 178 -7.98 -17.72 8.19
CA VAL A 178 -8.92 -16.64 8.53
C VAL A 178 -9.10 -15.55 7.47
N ASN A 179 -8.12 -15.35 6.57
CA ASN A 179 -8.16 -14.32 5.52
C ASN A 179 -7.43 -14.80 4.26
N ARG A 180 -7.96 -15.87 3.65
CA ARG A 180 -7.49 -16.46 2.38
C ARG A 180 -8.25 -15.87 1.19
N ASN A 181 -7.53 -15.57 0.12
CA ASN A 181 -8.14 -15.29 -1.17
C ASN A 181 -8.62 -16.60 -1.81
N ASN A 182 -9.94 -16.81 -1.87
CA ASN A 182 -10.53 -18.05 -2.40
C ASN A 182 -10.35 -18.24 -3.92
N MET A 183 -9.97 -17.20 -4.68
CA MET A 183 -9.71 -17.33 -6.12
C MET A 183 -8.30 -17.86 -6.42
N THR A 184 -7.30 -17.45 -5.64
CA THR A 184 -5.90 -17.91 -5.80
C THR A 184 -5.54 -19.07 -4.86
N ASN A 185 -6.31 -19.28 -3.79
CA ASN A 185 -5.98 -20.17 -2.67
C ASN A 185 -4.63 -19.79 -1.99
N GLU A 186 -4.41 -18.49 -1.83
CA GLU A 186 -3.23 -17.88 -1.18
C GLU A 186 -3.67 -16.86 -0.12
N PRO A 187 -2.75 -16.34 0.74
CA PRO A 187 -3.11 -15.29 1.70
C PRO A 187 -3.64 -14.05 0.99
N ASN A 188 -4.68 -13.44 1.55
CA ASN A 188 -5.31 -12.26 0.95
C ASN A 188 -4.46 -11.00 1.21
N MET A 189 -3.62 -10.64 0.24
CA MET A 189 -2.89 -9.37 0.21
C MET A 189 -3.55 -8.40 -0.76
N ARG A 190 -3.49 -7.10 -0.45
CA ARG A 190 -4.03 -6.04 -1.32
C ARG A 190 -2.92 -5.45 -2.19
N TYR A 191 -3.13 -5.44 -3.51
CA TYR A 191 -2.21 -4.80 -4.45
C TYR A 191 -2.57 -3.33 -4.67
N GLY A 192 -1.55 -2.49 -4.76
CA GLY A 192 -1.70 -1.03 -4.77
C GLY A 192 -1.93 -0.50 -3.34
N LEU A 193 -1.04 0.39 -2.88
CA LEU A 193 -1.06 0.82 -1.48
C LEU A 193 -1.98 2.03 -1.25
N GLY A 194 -2.14 2.92 -2.25
CA GLY A 194 -2.95 4.14 -2.18
C GLY A 194 -2.12 5.34 -1.70
N SER A 195 -2.74 6.30 -1.01
CA SER A 195 -2.03 7.44 -0.40
C SER A 195 -2.26 7.56 1.11
N SER A 196 -2.44 6.44 1.82
CA SER A 196 -2.84 6.44 3.24
C SER A 196 -1.69 6.26 4.24
N SER A 197 -0.43 6.50 3.84
CA SER A 197 0.78 6.57 4.67
C SER A 197 1.99 6.90 3.77
N ASP A 198 3.18 7.04 4.35
CA ASP A 198 4.43 7.54 3.75
C ASP A 198 4.96 6.77 2.52
N TYR A 199 4.45 5.57 2.22
CA TYR A 199 4.79 4.85 0.98
C TYR A 199 4.33 5.57 -0.30
N TYR A 200 3.41 6.53 -0.22
CA TYR A 200 2.82 7.22 -1.38
C TYR A 200 3.87 7.79 -2.35
N GLY A 201 4.84 8.55 -1.85
CA GLY A 201 5.87 9.15 -2.72
C GLY A 201 6.82 8.10 -3.31
N PHE A 202 7.08 7.02 -2.58
CA PHE A 202 7.91 5.91 -3.05
C PHE A 202 7.24 5.14 -4.20
N ASP A 203 5.91 5.00 -4.13
CA ASP A 203 5.06 4.42 -5.17
C ASP A 203 4.93 5.35 -6.39
N GLN A 204 4.44 6.58 -6.17
CA GLN A 204 3.99 7.46 -7.24
C GLN A 204 5.07 8.38 -7.83
N LEU A 205 6.18 8.65 -7.12
CA LEU A 205 7.25 9.53 -7.60
C LEU A 205 8.57 8.80 -7.91
N VAL A 206 8.86 7.71 -7.18
CA VAL A 206 10.11 6.93 -7.33
C VAL A 206 9.89 5.65 -8.12
N GLY A 207 8.73 5.00 -7.99
CA GLY A 207 8.48 3.68 -8.59
C GLY A 207 9.36 2.63 -7.93
N SER A 208 9.33 2.53 -6.61
CA SER A 208 9.91 1.41 -5.87
C SER A 208 8.86 0.39 -5.48
N SER A 209 9.27 -0.86 -5.23
CA SER A 209 8.35 -1.85 -4.68
C SER A 209 8.10 -1.56 -3.19
N ASN A 210 6.83 -1.49 -2.79
CA ASN A 210 6.47 -1.02 -1.45
C ASN A 210 5.60 -2.04 -0.70
N MET A 211 5.65 -2.01 0.63
CA MET A 211 4.78 -2.80 1.50
C MET A 211 4.32 -1.96 2.69
N ASP A 212 3.07 -2.14 3.12
CA ASP A 212 2.52 -1.71 4.39
C ASP A 212 1.97 -2.94 5.12
N ILE A 213 2.43 -3.20 6.35
CA ILE A 213 2.01 -4.37 7.15
C ILE A 213 1.59 -3.99 8.56
N ARG A 214 0.48 -4.58 9.00
CA ARG A 214 -0.09 -4.40 10.35
C ARG A 214 -0.70 -5.69 10.88
N TYR A 215 -0.89 -5.75 12.20
CA TYR A 215 -1.83 -6.68 12.81
C TYR A 215 -3.19 -5.99 12.93
N THR A 216 -4.28 -6.69 12.60
CA THR A 216 -5.64 -6.13 12.48
C THR A 216 -6.69 -6.98 13.19
N TYR A 217 -7.91 -6.43 13.29
CA TYR A 217 -9.11 -7.10 13.84
C TYR A 217 -9.77 -8.04 12.82
N ASP A 218 -10.74 -8.84 13.27
CA ASP A 218 -11.54 -9.68 12.36
C ASP A 218 -12.50 -8.80 11.54
N VAL A 219 -12.06 -8.41 10.35
CA VAL A 219 -12.85 -7.59 9.41
C VAL A 219 -14.13 -8.30 8.97
N ALA A 220 -14.14 -9.64 8.90
CA ALA A 220 -15.34 -10.40 8.51
C ALA A 220 -16.39 -10.40 9.62
N TYR A 221 -15.96 -10.53 10.89
CA TYR A 221 -16.85 -10.46 12.05
C TYR A 221 -17.34 -9.04 12.35
N HIS A 222 -16.44 -8.04 12.30
CA HIS A 222 -16.78 -6.65 12.62
C HIS A 222 -17.43 -5.87 11.46
N GLY A 223 -17.37 -6.39 10.24
CA GLY A 223 -18.11 -5.88 9.08
C GLY A 223 -17.71 -4.45 8.67
N LYS A 224 -18.66 -3.50 8.76
CA LYS A 224 -18.54 -2.15 8.18
C LYS A 224 -17.65 -1.16 8.98
N LEU A 225 -16.78 -1.63 9.87
CA LEU A 225 -15.82 -0.73 10.55
C LEU A 225 -14.76 -0.24 9.56
N SER A 226 -14.70 1.08 9.36
CA SER A 226 -13.71 1.75 8.50
C SER A 226 -12.30 1.75 9.09
N SER A 227 -12.18 1.79 10.41
CA SER A 227 -10.93 1.71 11.17
C SER A 227 -11.21 1.18 12.59
N TYR A 228 -10.21 1.20 13.47
CA TYR A 228 -10.42 0.94 14.90
C TYR A 228 -11.20 2.11 15.55
N PRO A 229 -12.08 1.87 16.55
CA PRO A 229 -13.06 2.88 16.99
C PRO A 229 -12.51 4.17 17.61
N LEU A 230 -11.21 4.23 17.94
CA LEU A 230 -10.59 5.37 18.63
C LEU A 230 -9.65 6.18 17.72
N TYR A 231 -9.53 5.81 16.44
CA TYR A 231 -8.68 6.46 15.44
C TYR A 231 -8.81 7.99 15.50
N HIS A 232 -7.68 8.67 15.64
CA HIS A 232 -7.56 10.15 15.70
C HIS A 232 -8.28 10.82 16.89
N THR A 233 -8.48 10.10 18.00
CA THR A 233 -9.12 10.67 19.22
C THR A 233 -8.17 10.81 20.42
N SER A 234 -8.62 11.51 21.47
CA SER A 234 -7.93 11.59 22.78
C SER A 234 -7.95 10.31 23.60
N TYR A 235 -8.60 9.27 23.10
CA TYR A 235 -8.63 7.94 23.72
C TYR A 235 -7.59 6.98 23.14
N GLU A 236 -6.80 7.43 22.15
CA GLU A 236 -5.54 6.78 21.77
C GLU A 236 -4.45 7.00 22.81
N VAL A 237 -4.54 6.24 23.89
CA VAL A 237 -3.60 6.24 25.01
C VAL A 237 -3.00 4.87 25.22
N PHE A 238 -1.76 4.82 25.73
CA PHE A 238 -1.04 3.57 26.04
C PHE A 238 -1.87 2.57 26.87
N SER A 239 -2.73 3.05 27.77
CA SER A 239 -3.64 2.22 28.56
C SER A 239 -4.61 1.41 27.68
N MET A 240 -5.09 1.96 26.56
CA MET A 240 -5.93 1.25 25.61
C MET A 240 -5.14 0.16 24.90
N MET A 241 -3.93 0.47 24.42
CA MET A 241 -3.04 -0.51 23.80
C MET A 241 -2.73 -1.67 24.75
N LYS A 242 -2.29 -1.36 25.98
CA LYS A 242 -1.85 -2.32 27.01
C LYS A 242 -2.97 -3.15 27.64
N ASN A 243 -4.24 -2.70 27.56
CA ASN A 243 -5.36 -3.41 28.22
C ASN A 243 -6.39 -3.97 27.24
N LEU A 244 -6.48 -3.47 26.00
CA LEU A 244 -7.56 -3.83 25.06
C LEU A 244 -7.05 -4.35 23.70
N MET A 245 -5.96 -3.81 23.14
CA MET A 245 -5.44 -4.24 21.84
C MET A 245 -4.40 -5.37 21.93
N ASP A 246 -3.26 -5.14 22.57
CA ASP A 246 -2.13 -6.08 22.59
C ASP A 246 -1.52 -6.19 24.00
N PRO A 247 -2.24 -6.82 24.96
CA PRO A 247 -1.86 -6.75 26.37
C PRO A 247 -0.46 -7.28 26.69
N ASP A 248 0.06 -8.21 25.89
CA ASP A 248 1.36 -8.84 26.08
C ASP A 248 2.38 -8.44 25.01
N PHE A 249 2.04 -7.47 24.16
CA PHE A 249 2.85 -7.01 23.02
C PHE A 249 3.24 -8.14 22.05
N MET A 250 2.41 -9.18 21.96
CA MET A 250 2.65 -10.32 21.06
C MET A 250 2.41 -9.94 19.61
N ALA A 251 1.39 -9.13 19.31
CA ALA A 251 1.14 -8.67 17.94
C ALA A 251 2.24 -7.71 17.46
N HIS A 252 2.66 -6.75 18.30
CA HIS A 252 3.84 -5.90 18.04
C HIS A 252 5.09 -6.74 17.79
N ARG A 253 5.34 -7.76 18.63
CA ARG A 253 6.47 -8.67 18.45
C ARG A 253 6.40 -9.41 17.11
N THR A 254 5.25 -9.97 16.74
CA THR A 254 5.07 -10.67 15.47
C THR A 254 5.31 -9.75 14.27
N ILE A 255 4.80 -8.51 14.29
CA ILE A 255 5.04 -7.50 13.24
C ILE A 255 6.50 -7.05 13.21
N GLY A 256 7.13 -6.85 14.37
CA GLY A 256 8.56 -6.55 14.48
C GLY A 256 9.45 -7.67 13.92
N GLN A 257 9.07 -8.93 14.15
CA GLN A 257 9.73 -10.08 13.56
C GLN A 257 9.52 -10.14 12.03
N LEU A 258 8.30 -9.86 11.53
CA LEU A 258 8.01 -9.86 10.09
C LEU A 258 8.85 -8.79 9.37
N TRP A 259 8.82 -7.56 9.87
CA TRP A 259 9.57 -6.44 9.31
C TRP A 259 11.09 -6.66 9.39
N GLY A 260 11.59 -7.22 10.50
CA GLY A 260 13.00 -7.62 10.64
C GLY A 260 13.43 -8.74 9.69
N VAL A 261 12.64 -9.80 9.53
CA VAL A 261 12.93 -10.91 8.61
C VAL A 261 12.88 -10.44 7.16
N LEU A 262 11.89 -9.63 6.78
CA LEU A 262 11.80 -9.01 5.45
C LEU A 262 13.01 -8.12 5.15
N THR A 263 13.44 -7.32 6.13
CA THR A 263 14.65 -6.49 6.02
C THR A 263 15.88 -7.34 5.72
N LEU A 264 16.09 -8.43 6.46
CA LEU A 264 17.22 -9.35 6.25
C LEU A 264 17.14 -10.11 4.92
N LEU A 265 15.94 -10.57 4.53
CA LEU A 265 15.74 -11.26 3.24
C LEU A 265 16.00 -10.33 2.05
N LEU A 266 15.66 -9.03 2.13
CA LEU A 266 15.99 -8.05 1.09
C LEU A 266 17.45 -7.57 1.14
N SER A 267 18.07 -7.51 2.33
CA SER A 267 19.45 -7.01 2.45
C SER A 267 20.49 -8.06 2.09
N GLU A 268 20.32 -9.32 2.49
CA GLU A 268 21.41 -10.32 2.46
C GLU A 268 21.45 -11.19 1.20
N THR A 269 20.29 -11.48 0.61
CA THR A 269 20.16 -12.39 -0.53
C THR A 269 20.97 -11.90 -1.75
N PRO A 270 21.86 -12.73 -2.36
CA PRO A 270 22.64 -12.30 -3.52
C PRO A 270 21.76 -11.86 -4.70
N VAL A 271 20.82 -12.72 -5.09
CA VAL A 271 19.70 -12.40 -5.99
C VAL A 271 18.51 -12.01 -5.13
N LEU A 272 17.86 -10.87 -5.44
CA LEU A 272 16.70 -10.37 -4.70
C LEU A 272 15.52 -11.37 -4.82
N PRO A 273 14.83 -11.72 -3.71
CA PRO A 273 13.72 -12.68 -3.68
C PRO A 273 12.41 -12.02 -4.15
N LEU A 274 12.45 -11.43 -5.35
CA LEU A 274 11.38 -10.67 -5.97
C LEU A 274 10.83 -11.45 -7.15
N ASN A 275 9.50 -11.59 -7.25
CA ASN A 275 8.87 -12.41 -8.28
C ASN A 275 8.04 -11.58 -9.27
N VAL A 276 8.63 -11.29 -10.43
CA VAL A 276 8.01 -10.51 -11.52
C VAL A 276 6.75 -11.18 -12.09
N THR A 277 6.58 -12.50 -11.97
CA THR A 277 5.40 -13.20 -12.49
C THR A 277 4.12 -12.86 -11.72
N ARG A 278 4.26 -12.36 -10.47
CA ARG A 278 3.13 -11.86 -9.67
C ARG A 278 2.44 -10.65 -10.30
N TYR A 279 3.19 -9.83 -11.05
CA TYR A 279 2.62 -8.69 -11.78
C TYR A 279 1.62 -9.13 -12.85
N THR A 280 1.82 -10.27 -13.52
CA THR A 280 0.87 -10.79 -14.52
C THR A 280 -0.51 -11.01 -13.92
N THR A 281 -0.57 -11.69 -12.77
CA THR A 281 -1.82 -11.93 -12.04
C THR A 281 -2.44 -10.63 -11.55
N ALA A 282 -1.63 -9.73 -11.01
CA ALA A 282 -2.08 -8.44 -10.47
C ALA A 282 -2.63 -7.50 -11.56
N LEU A 283 -1.96 -7.41 -12.70
CA LEU A 283 -2.41 -6.68 -13.90
C LEU A 283 -3.72 -7.26 -14.45
N MET A 284 -3.83 -8.58 -14.54
CA MET A 284 -5.08 -9.24 -14.96
C MET A 284 -6.22 -8.98 -13.98
N GLN A 285 -5.97 -9.02 -12.66
CA GLN A 285 -6.96 -8.69 -11.65
C GLN A 285 -7.41 -7.23 -11.77
N ALA A 286 -6.48 -6.28 -11.87
CA ALA A 286 -6.75 -4.86 -12.07
C ALA A 286 -7.56 -4.58 -13.34
N MET A 287 -7.17 -5.15 -14.49
CA MET A 287 -7.93 -4.97 -15.73
C MET A 287 -9.33 -5.60 -15.65
N ASN A 288 -9.48 -6.70 -14.91
CA ASN A 288 -10.77 -7.38 -14.77
C ASN A 288 -11.75 -6.66 -13.83
N THR A 289 -11.35 -5.63 -13.07
CA THR A 289 -12.32 -4.77 -12.35
C THR A 289 -13.02 -3.79 -13.29
N LEU A 290 -12.35 -3.35 -14.37
CA LEU A 290 -12.86 -2.41 -15.36
C LEU A 290 -14.13 -2.98 -16.05
N LYS A 291 -15.14 -2.11 -16.23
CA LYS A 291 -16.44 -2.43 -16.86
C LYS A 291 -16.84 -1.39 -17.93
N PRO A 292 -16.06 -1.25 -19.03
CA PRO A 292 -16.48 -0.41 -20.16
C PRO A 292 -17.75 -0.97 -20.83
N LYS A 293 -18.50 -0.11 -21.52
CA LYS A 293 -19.70 -0.51 -22.29
C LYS A 293 -19.38 -1.51 -23.40
N ASP A 294 -18.22 -1.36 -24.02
CA ASP A 294 -17.64 -2.30 -24.98
C ASP A 294 -16.38 -2.94 -24.35
N PRO A 295 -16.42 -4.22 -23.95
CA PRO A 295 -15.27 -4.92 -23.39
C PRO A 295 -14.08 -5.06 -24.34
N THR A 296 -14.29 -5.01 -25.66
CA THR A 296 -13.22 -5.24 -26.66
C THR A 296 -12.20 -4.11 -26.69
N VAL A 297 -12.55 -2.93 -26.17
CA VAL A 297 -11.61 -1.81 -26.00
C VAL A 297 -10.40 -2.20 -25.13
N LEU A 298 -10.54 -3.19 -24.23
CA LEU A 298 -9.46 -3.67 -23.35
C LEU A 298 -8.56 -4.74 -23.98
N ASP A 299 -8.87 -5.24 -25.19
CA ASP A 299 -8.12 -6.34 -25.80
C ASP A 299 -6.64 -6.02 -26.10
N PRO A 300 -6.25 -4.79 -26.51
CA PRO A 300 -4.84 -4.42 -26.63
C PRO A 300 -4.06 -4.52 -25.30
N LEU A 301 -4.68 -4.11 -24.20
CA LEU A 301 -4.12 -4.21 -22.85
C LEU A 301 -4.05 -5.67 -22.39
N ARG A 302 -5.11 -6.46 -22.62
CA ARG A 302 -5.13 -7.91 -22.35
C ARG A 302 -4.01 -8.64 -23.09
N SER A 303 -3.79 -8.32 -24.36
CA SER A 303 -2.67 -8.83 -25.15
C SER A 303 -1.32 -8.44 -24.54
N ALA A 304 -1.13 -7.17 -24.17
CA ALA A 304 0.13 -6.71 -23.56
C ALA A 304 0.41 -7.37 -22.20
N ILE A 305 -0.61 -7.64 -21.38
CA ILE A 305 -0.47 -8.34 -20.09
C ILE A 305 -0.12 -9.81 -20.30
N ASN A 306 -0.70 -10.48 -21.31
CA ASN A 306 -0.31 -11.84 -21.68
C ASN A 306 1.13 -11.91 -22.21
N ASP A 307 1.54 -10.96 -23.07
CA ASP A 307 2.92 -10.84 -23.56
C ASP A 307 3.90 -10.61 -22.41
N PHE A 308 3.55 -9.71 -21.46
CA PHE A 308 4.29 -9.50 -20.22
C PHE A 308 4.44 -10.80 -19.42
N GLY A 309 3.35 -11.56 -19.29
CA GLY A 309 3.34 -12.82 -18.55
C GLY A 309 4.32 -13.86 -19.08
N ASN A 310 4.41 -14.00 -20.40
CA ASN A 310 5.37 -14.90 -21.03
C ASN A 310 6.81 -14.46 -20.74
N VAL A 311 7.14 -13.18 -20.97
CA VAL A 311 8.49 -12.65 -20.73
C VAL A 311 8.87 -12.68 -19.24
N ALA A 312 7.91 -12.48 -18.33
CA ALA A 312 8.13 -12.61 -16.90
C ALA A 312 8.46 -14.04 -16.46
N GLN A 313 7.85 -15.06 -17.10
CA GLN A 313 8.22 -16.46 -16.87
C GLN A 313 9.61 -16.78 -17.41
N ASP A 314 9.96 -16.31 -18.61
CA ASP A 314 11.30 -16.48 -19.19
C ASP A 314 12.36 -15.79 -18.32
N PHE A 315 12.08 -14.58 -17.81
CA PHE A 315 12.94 -13.85 -16.87
C PHE A 315 13.23 -14.66 -15.60
N VAL A 316 12.18 -15.22 -14.95
CA VAL A 316 12.37 -16.10 -13.78
C VAL A 316 13.08 -17.40 -14.17
N GLY A 317 12.89 -17.90 -15.39
CA GLY A 317 13.66 -19.00 -15.97
C GLY A 317 15.16 -18.74 -15.96
N ARG A 318 15.59 -17.54 -16.42
CA ARG A 318 17.01 -17.12 -16.45
C ARG A 318 17.68 -17.12 -15.07
N SER A 319 16.92 -16.96 -13.96
CA SER A 319 17.50 -17.04 -12.61
C SER A 319 18.21 -18.36 -12.29
N LYS A 320 17.81 -19.45 -12.96
CA LYS A 320 18.35 -20.81 -12.73
C LYS A 320 19.70 -21.04 -13.40
N SER A 321 20.08 -20.20 -14.35
CA SER A 321 21.35 -20.28 -15.09
C SER A 321 22.35 -19.21 -14.70
N LEU A 322 22.00 -18.33 -13.74
CA LEU A 322 22.92 -17.30 -13.22
C LEU A 322 24.15 -17.95 -12.59
N ASP A 323 25.35 -17.51 -12.96
CA ASP A 323 26.57 -17.86 -12.23
C ASP A 323 26.56 -17.20 -10.84
N SER A 324 26.49 -18.02 -9.79
CA SER A 324 26.48 -17.55 -8.39
C SER A 324 27.78 -16.86 -7.98
N GLU A 325 28.89 -17.15 -8.68
CA GLU A 325 30.21 -16.58 -8.41
C GLU A 325 30.45 -15.29 -9.23
N ASN A 326 29.59 -14.96 -10.19
CA ASN A 326 29.72 -13.76 -11.02
C ASN A 326 28.89 -12.58 -10.45
N PRO A 327 29.51 -11.63 -9.72
CA PRO A 327 28.78 -10.53 -9.10
C PRO A 327 28.16 -9.56 -10.12
N TYR A 328 28.68 -9.50 -11.36
CA TYR A 328 28.17 -8.62 -12.40
C TYR A 328 26.86 -9.15 -13.00
N GLU A 329 26.76 -10.47 -13.18
CA GLU A 329 25.56 -11.12 -13.71
C GLU A 329 24.40 -11.05 -12.69
N ILE A 330 24.68 -11.38 -11.43
CA ILE A 330 23.76 -11.18 -10.30
C ILE A 330 23.33 -9.71 -10.20
N ARG A 331 24.26 -8.77 -10.43
CA ARG A 331 23.95 -7.33 -10.38
C ARG A 331 23.03 -6.92 -11.53
N ALA A 332 23.31 -7.34 -12.76
CA ALA A 332 22.48 -7.04 -13.92
C ALA A 332 21.06 -7.60 -13.74
N TYR A 333 20.93 -8.85 -13.27
CA TYR A 333 19.62 -9.45 -12.98
C TYR A 333 18.85 -8.70 -11.88
N ASN A 334 19.53 -8.32 -10.79
CA ASN A 334 18.93 -7.49 -9.74
C ASN A 334 18.51 -6.12 -10.27
N ASP A 335 19.31 -5.47 -11.13
CA ASP A 335 18.93 -4.18 -11.69
C ASP A 335 17.69 -4.30 -12.59
N GLN A 336 17.53 -5.39 -13.37
CA GLN A 336 16.28 -5.66 -14.10
C GLN A 336 15.06 -5.80 -13.17
N LEU A 337 15.20 -6.50 -12.03
CA LEU A 337 14.14 -6.59 -11.01
C LEU A 337 13.73 -5.20 -10.48
N LEU A 338 14.70 -4.31 -10.25
CA LEU A 338 14.42 -2.95 -9.77
C LEU A 338 13.79 -2.06 -10.85
N GLN A 339 14.18 -2.21 -12.11
CA GLN A 339 13.63 -1.40 -13.21
C GLN A 339 12.18 -1.77 -13.59
N LEU A 340 11.66 -2.93 -13.16
CA LEU A 340 10.27 -3.30 -13.44
C LEU A 340 9.26 -2.27 -12.90
N GLU A 341 9.30 -1.99 -11.60
CA GLU A 341 8.33 -1.10 -10.96
C GLU A 341 8.36 0.32 -11.56
N ARG A 342 9.59 0.80 -11.82
CA ARG A 342 9.88 2.11 -12.42
C ARG A 342 9.30 2.24 -13.83
N ALA A 343 9.20 1.14 -14.57
CA ALA A 343 8.65 1.12 -15.92
C ALA A 343 7.13 1.32 -15.98
N PHE A 344 6.43 1.30 -14.82
CA PHE A 344 5.02 1.67 -14.72
C PHE A 344 4.78 3.16 -14.41
N LEU A 345 5.83 3.98 -14.29
CA LEU A 345 5.67 5.43 -14.09
C LEU A 345 5.48 6.18 -15.42
N ASN A 346 4.32 6.81 -15.58
CA ASN A 346 4.13 7.84 -16.60
C ASN A 346 4.68 9.20 -16.11
N PRO A 347 5.76 9.74 -16.69
CA PRO A 347 6.32 11.02 -16.26
C PRO A 347 5.36 12.22 -16.44
N LEU A 348 4.29 12.06 -17.22
CA LEU A 348 3.23 13.06 -17.43
C LEU A 348 2.08 12.98 -16.40
N GLY A 349 2.08 12.00 -15.49
CA GLY A 349 0.97 11.76 -14.55
C GLY A 349 -0.23 11.08 -15.20
N GLN A 350 -1.40 11.17 -14.56
CA GLN A 350 -2.65 10.54 -15.01
C GLN A 350 -3.75 11.58 -15.32
N GLY A 351 -3.37 12.59 -16.10
CA GLY A 351 -4.24 13.69 -16.55
C GLY A 351 -3.94 15.03 -15.87
N ASP A 352 -4.55 16.10 -16.38
CA ASP A 352 -4.21 17.49 -16.05
C ASP A 352 -4.37 17.85 -14.56
N ASP A 353 -5.30 17.20 -13.86
CA ASP A 353 -5.58 17.45 -12.43
C ASP A 353 -4.52 16.84 -11.48
N TYR A 354 -3.76 15.83 -11.94
CA TYR A 354 -2.92 14.97 -11.08
C TYR A 354 -1.59 14.59 -11.74
N THR A 355 -0.70 15.57 -11.95
CA THR A 355 0.66 15.37 -12.48
C THR A 355 1.54 14.44 -11.64
N ASP A 356 1.20 14.29 -10.35
CA ASP A 356 2.01 13.55 -9.37
C ASP A 356 1.60 12.08 -9.23
N LEU A 357 0.43 11.69 -9.77
CA LEU A 357 -0.04 10.30 -9.81
C LEU A 357 0.50 9.57 -11.03
N LYS A 358 1.75 9.11 -10.96
CA LYS A 358 2.48 8.59 -12.13
C LYS A 358 2.36 7.08 -12.31
N HIS A 359 2.06 6.31 -11.28
CA HIS A 359 2.07 4.85 -11.39
C HIS A 359 0.79 4.34 -12.10
N ILE A 360 0.90 3.91 -13.36
CA ILE A 360 -0.23 3.65 -14.26
C ILE A 360 -1.10 2.44 -13.88
N VAL A 361 -0.56 1.48 -13.11
CA VAL A 361 -1.30 0.28 -12.70
C VAL A 361 -2.10 0.50 -11.41
N TYR A 362 -1.53 1.25 -10.45
CA TYR A 362 -2.08 1.47 -9.12
C TYR A 362 -1.83 2.91 -8.73
N ALA A 363 -2.89 3.66 -8.49
CA ALA A 363 -2.82 4.98 -7.87
C ALA A 363 -4.14 5.27 -7.13
N PRO A 364 -4.14 6.23 -6.18
CA PRO A 364 -5.36 6.79 -5.58
C PRO A 364 -6.46 7.08 -6.62
N ALA A 365 -7.68 6.59 -6.36
CA ALA A 365 -8.84 6.87 -7.22
C ALA A 365 -9.36 8.30 -7.00
N LYS A 366 -9.91 8.97 -8.03
CA LYS A 366 -10.52 10.30 -7.88
C LYS A 366 -11.67 10.34 -6.86
N ILE A 367 -12.40 9.23 -6.70
CA ILE A 367 -13.55 9.11 -5.79
C ILE A 367 -13.11 8.72 -4.36
N ASN A 368 -11.99 8.00 -4.21
CA ASN A 368 -11.48 7.56 -2.91
C ASN A 368 -9.94 7.49 -2.92
N GLN A 369 -9.30 8.54 -2.42
CA GLN A 369 -7.83 8.63 -2.44
C GLN A 369 -7.14 7.65 -1.47
N TYR A 370 -7.83 7.18 -0.42
CA TYR A 370 -7.29 6.21 0.54
C TYR A 370 -7.04 4.81 -0.05
N ALA A 371 -7.72 4.47 -1.14
CA ALA A 371 -7.58 3.18 -1.82
C ALA A 371 -6.89 3.37 -3.18
N ALA A 372 -6.02 2.42 -3.54
CA ALA A 372 -5.53 2.34 -4.92
C ALA A 372 -6.59 1.63 -5.78
N ASP A 373 -6.91 2.23 -6.92
CA ASP A 373 -7.66 1.56 -7.98
C ASP A 373 -6.69 0.90 -8.97
N GLY A 374 -7.15 -0.17 -9.62
CA GLY A 374 -6.45 -0.81 -10.73
C GLY A 374 -6.70 -0.05 -12.04
N PHE A 375 -5.64 0.45 -12.69
CA PHE A 375 -5.69 1.33 -13.87
C PHE A 375 -6.65 2.53 -13.69
N PRO A 376 -6.40 3.42 -12.70
CA PRO A 376 -7.38 4.43 -12.28
C PRO A 376 -7.75 5.41 -13.40
N ALA A 377 -6.82 5.81 -14.27
CA ALA A 377 -7.14 6.65 -15.42
C ALA A 377 -8.16 6.00 -16.40
N ILE A 378 -8.13 4.66 -16.57
CA ILE A 378 -9.13 3.94 -17.37
C ILE A 378 -10.46 3.84 -16.59
N SER A 379 -10.41 3.62 -15.27
CA SER A 379 -11.59 3.63 -14.39
C SER A 379 -12.33 4.97 -14.47
N ASP A 380 -11.63 6.09 -14.33
CA ASP A 380 -12.17 7.44 -14.45
C ASP A 380 -12.75 7.72 -15.84
N ALA A 381 -12.07 7.30 -16.90
CA ALA A 381 -12.57 7.43 -18.28
C ALA A 381 -13.86 6.62 -18.52
N ILE A 382 -13.97 5.43 -17.92
CA ILE A 382 -15.20 4.62 -17.96
C ILE A 382 -16.34 5.33 -17.22
N VAL A 383 -16.06 5.95 -16.07
CA VAL A 383 -17.05 6.72 -15.29
C VAL A 383 -17.50 7.98 -16.03
N SER A 384 -16.60 8.68 -16.74
CA SER A 384 -16.96 9.85 -17.57
C SER A 384 -17.82 9.45 -18.78
N GLY A 385 -17.62 8.24 -19.29
CA GLY A 385 -18.35 7.69 -20.45
C GLY A 385 -17.83 8.16 -21.81
N ASP A 386 -16.69 8.86 -21.86
CA ASP A 386 -16.04 9.27 -23.11
C ASP A 386 -15.27 8.09 -23.73
N SER A 387 -15.78 7.57 -24.85
CA SER A 387 -15.15 6.45 -25.57
C SER A 387 -13.78 6.78 -26.16
N THR A 388 -13.51 8.05 -26.47
CA THR A 388 -12.21 8.50 -26.97
C THR A 388 -11.19 8.44 -25.85
N GLU A 389 -11.55 8.94 -24.67
CA GLU A 389 -10.66 8.96 -23.53
C GLU A 389 -10.40 7.56 -22.95
N ILE A 390 -11.41 6.67 -22.96
CA ILE A 390 -11.20 5.25 -22.64
C ILE A 390 -10.15 4.64 -23.59
N ALA A 391 -10.26 4.88 -24.90
CA ALA A 391 -9.30 4.36 -25.87
C ALA A 391 -7.89 4.95 -25.68
N ASN A 392 -7.78 6.26 -25.39
CA ASN A 392 -6.51 6.92 -25.08
C ASN A 392 -5.83 6.30 -23.85
N GLN A 393 -6.56 6.17 -22.73
CA GLN A 393 -6.00 5.65 -21.48
C GLN A 393 -5.66 4.16 -21.58
N VAL A 394 -6.43 3.37 -22.34
CA VAL A 394 -6.03 1.99 -22.67
C VAL A 394 -4.74 1.96 -23.50
N ALA A 395 -4.58 2.84 -24.50
CA ALA A 395 -3.37 2.89 -25.30
C ALA A 395 -2.13 3.29 -24.45
N ILE A 396 -2.28 4.25 -23.54
CA ILE A 396 -1.26 4.65 -22.57
C ILE A 396 -0.88 3.46 -21.67
N ALA A 397 -1.86 2.81 -21.02
CA ALA A 397 -1.59 1.66 -20.16
C ALA A 397 -0.92 0.50 -20.93
N THR A 398 -1.38 0.23 -22.16
CA THR A 398 -0.79 -0.77 -23.06
C THR A 398 0.67 -0.44 -23.38
N TYR A 399 0.99 0.84 -23.64
CA TYR A 399 2.36 1.29 -23.89
C TYR A 399 3.25 1.06 -22.66
N PHE A 400 2.82 1.44 -21.46
CA PHE A 400 3.63 1.25 -20.25
C PHE A 400 3.79 -0.23 -19.85
N VAL A 401 2.76 -1.08 -20.02
CA VAL A 401 2.90 -2.54 -19.86
C VAL A 401 3.89 -3.13 -20.89
N ARG A 402 3.91 -2.60 -22.12
CA ARG A 402 4.92 -2.98 -23.14
C ARG A 402 6.32 -2.40 -22.87
N GLY A 403 6.43 -1.28 -22.16
CA GLY A 403 7.67 -0.77 -21.59
C GLY A 403 8.20 -1.71 -20.51
N ALA A 404 7.36 -2.04 -19.53
CA ALA A 404 7.67 -2.94 -18.42
C ALA A 404 8.06 -4.36 -18.87
N LEU A 405 7.39 -4.95 -19.88
CA LEU A 405 7.85 -6.25 -20.40
C LEU A 405 9.22 -6.15 -21.09
N SER A 406 9.56 -4.98 -21.64
CA SER A 406 10.83 -4.79 -22.35
C SER A 406 12.02 -4.64 -21.40
N THR A 407 11.82 -4.21 -20.14
CA THR A 407 12.91 -4.17 -19.14
C THR A 407 13.33 -5.56 -18.65
N LEU A 408 12.46 -6.57 -18.81
CA LEU A 408 12.70 -7.96 -18.42
C LEU A 408 13.32 -8.84 -19.53
N LYS A 409 13.39 -8.33 -20.77
CA LYS A 409 14.02 -9.07 -21.88
C LYS A 409 15.53 -9.26 -21.63
N GLU A 410 16.09 -10.27 -22.25
CA GLU A 410 17.52 -10.52 -22.21
C GLU A 410 18.28 -9.47 -23.05
N PHE A 411 19.30 -8.86 -22.46
CA PHE A 411 20.21 -7.96 -23.15
C PHE A 411 21.39 -8.74 -23.72
N ASN A 412 21.23 -9.26 -24.94
CA ASN A 412 22.34 -9.79 -25.71
C ASN A 412 23.37 -8.66 -25.91
N ASN A 413 24.62 -8.88 -25.45
CA ASN A 413 25.80 -8.00 -25.59
C ASN A 413 25.99 -6.86 -24.55
N PHE A 414 26.01 -7.17 -23.24
CA PHE A 414 26.56 -6.23 -22.24
C PHE A 414 28.08 -6.36 -22.02
N PHE A 415 28.68 -7.53 -22.36
CA PHE A 415 30.07 -7.88 -22.02
C PHE A 415 30.83 -8.63 -23.14
N SER A 416 30.37 -8.51 -24.39
CA SER A 416 31.02 -9.08 -25.59
C SER A 416 31.94 -8.07 -26.28
#